data_AF-A0A963C9I5-F1
#
_entry.id   AF-A0A963C9I5-F1
#
_cell.length_a   1.000
_cell.length_b   1.000
_cell.length_c   1.000
_cell.angle_alpha   90.00
_cell.angle_beta   90.00
_cell.angle_gamma   90.00
#
_symmetry.space_group_name_H-M   'P 1'
#
loop_
_entity.id
_entity.type
_entity.pdbx_description
1 polymer ?
#
loop_
_entity_poly.entity_id
_entity_poly.type
_entity_poly.pdbx_seq_one_letter_code
_entity_poly.pdbx_strand_id
1 'polypeptide(L)'
;MTTLTPGTRSLWRHRDVPMVIGGALGCLSALVALAMIIAAWWGRREAAGWLWWLAALGVLVPALSSWRSAMRIRSHQLQRNRRASAIRDEVLAGRNPARPYFVYLRPFAIDGAFVEAPRGDADERYVEEYGLPTAHHDLETALALLVYRHSDLVALSDEAGEAGAGYVHSTERCWEDDVAALCEHAGGIFIVPFDYDGTAREVAMIGEHGWQSKTFAVMPARPPLAIATVRRDFRRLWEAGRTRYPALQLPPYDADGCILHLGPQPTVYRGFGAHRALGQGRARQRDLAALGARLAELARGNGRRDGDDDNGTPERNRAVR
;
A
#
# COMPACT_ATOMS: atom_id res chain seq x y z
N MET A 1 -0.98 1.69 27.13
CA MET A 1 -0.63 2.98 26.51
C MET A 1 0.88 3.11 26.53
N THR A 2 1.53 2.83 25.40
CA THR A 2 2.98 2.96 25.28
C THR A 2 3.27 4.43 24.98
N THR A 3 3.83 5.14 25.95
CA THR A 3 4.26 6.53 25.78
C THR A 3 5.39 6.57 24.76
N LEU A 4 5.12 7.16 23.59
CA LEU A 4 6.14 7.44 22.58
C LEU A 4 7.10 8.49 23.17
N THR A 5 8.28 8.05 23.61
CA THR A 5 9.39 8.94 23.88
C THR A 5 9.69 9.76 22.62
N PRO A 6 9.88 11.09 22.72
CA PRO A 6 10.33 11.91 21.60
C PRO A 6 11.79 11.54 21.29
N GLY A 7 11.96 10.45 20.54
CA GLY A 7 13.23 9.88 20.16
C GLY A 7 13.87 10.72 19.06
N THR A 8 15.13 11.05 19.28
CA THR A 8 16.17 11.27 18.28
C THR A 8 15.74 10.87 16.87
N ARG A 9 15.80 11.80 15.91
CA ARG A 9 15.77 11.51 14.47
C ARG A 9 16.89 10.51 14.20
N SER A 10 16.62 9.22 14.30
CA SER A 10 17.57 8.19 13.92
C SER A 10 17.72 8.35 12.42
N LEU A 11 18.88 8.85 11.99
CA LEU A 11 19.33 8.60 10.63
C LEU A 11 19.23 7.10 10.45
N TRP A 12 18.27 6.66 9.64
CA TRP A 12 17.98 5.28 9.29
C TRP A 12 19.29 4.50 9.09
N ARG A 13 19.71 3.72 10.08
CA ARG A 13 20.85 2.80 9.96
C ARG A 13 20.35 1.53 9.27
N HIS A 14 19.93 1.66 8.02
CA HIS A 14 19.47 0.52 7.25
C HIS A 14 20.63 -0.39 6.86
N ARG A 15 20.42 -1.72 6.90
CA ARG A 15 21.23 -2.69 6.15
C ARG A 15 21.17 -2.46 4.63
N ASP A 16 20.20 -1.66 4.16
CA ASP A 16 20.01 -1.21 2.78
C ASP A 16 20.78 0.09 2.42
N VAL A 17 21.76 0.51 3.26
CA VAL A 17 22.87 1.41 2.90
C VAL A 17 23.51 1.14 1.51
N PRO A 18 23.46 -0.08 0.90
CA PRO A 18 23.88 -0.31 -0.47
C PRO A 18 23.15 0.47 -1.57
N MET A 19 22.00 1.11 -1.36
CA MET A 19 21.38 1.90 -2.46
C MET A 19 22.04 3.26 -2.67
N VAL A 20 22.30 4.01 -1.60
CA VAL A 20 23.04 5.29 -1.70
C VAL A 20 24.50 5.01 -2.05
N ILE A 21 25.09 3.97 -1.42
CA ILE A 21 26.41 3.49 -1.80
C ILE A 21 26.40 2.96 -3.24
N GLY A 22 25.34 2.29 -3.69
CA GLY A 22 25.22 1.76 -5.05
C GLY A 22 25.12 2.84 -6.11
N GLY A 23 24.39 3.94 -5.83
CA GLY A 23 24.38 5.13 -6.67
C GLY A 23 25.74 5.83 -6.69
N ALA A 24 26.38 5.98 -5.53
CA ALA A 24 27.74 6.54 -5.43
C ALA A 24 28.78 5.66 -6.13
N LEU A 25 28.69 4.33 -6.01
CA LEU A 25 29.52 3.34 -6.68
C LEU A 25 29.23 3.31 -8.18
N GLY A 26 27.98 3.52 -8.59
CA GLY A 26 27.61 3.71 -9.99
C GLY A 26 28.28 4.95 -10.59
N CYS A 27 28.17 6.10 -9.92
CA CYS A 27 28.89 7.31 -10.31
C CYS A 27 30.41 7.11 -10.31
N LEU A 28 30.96 6.43 -9.29
CA LEU A 28 32.38 6.11 -9.20
C LEU A 28 32.81 5.19 -10.36
N SER A 29 32.00 4.20 -10.72
CA SER A 29 32.27 3.29 -11.83
C SER A 29 32.23 4.01 -13.18
N ALA A 30 31.32 4.97 -13.36
CA ALA A 30 31.30 5.83 -14.54
C ALA A 30 32.54 6.74 -14.62
N LEU A 31 33.00 7.27 -13.49
CA LEU A 31 34.25 8.05 -13.41
C LEU A 31 35.48 7.19 -13.68
N VAL A 32 35.52 5.95 -13.17
CA VAL A 32 36.58 4.98 -13.47
C VAL A 32 36.58 4.61 -14.95
N ALA A 33 35.41 4.39 -15.55
CA ALA A 33 35.28 4.13 -16.98
C ALA A 33 35.76 5.32 -17.84
N LEU A 34 35.42 6.56 -17.43
CA LEU A 34 35.94 7.75 -18.09
C LEU A 34 37.47 7.86 -17.97
N ALA A 35 38.03 7.58 -16.79
CA ALA A 35 39.47 7.57 -16.57
C ALA A 35 40.17 6.49 -17.42
N MET A 36 39.53 5.33 -17.64
CA MET A 36 40.02 4.30 -18.56
C MET A 36 40.09 4.78 -20.01
N ILE A 37 39.05 5.46 -20.49
CA ILE A 37 39.01 6.02 -21.85
C ILE A 37 40.18 7.00 -22.03
N ILE A 38 40.43 7.87 -21.04
CA ILE A 38 41.54 8.83 -21.04
C ILE A 38 42.90 8.10 -21.02
N ALA A 39 43.09 7.12 -20.15
CA ALA A 39 44.35 6.38 -20.01
C ALA A 39 44.69 5.54 -21.27
N ALA A 40 43.68 4.94 -21.89
CA ALA A 40 43.81 4.22 -23.14
C ALA A 40 44.20 5.17 -24.29
N TRP A 41 43.63 6.38 -24.32
CA TRP A 41 43.98 7.43 -25.29
C TRP A 41 45.44 7.88 -25.16
N TRP A 42 46.04 7.77 -23.97
CA TRP A 42 47.46 8.09 -23.70
C TRP A 42 48.42 6.90 -23.82
N GLY A 43 47.97 5.73 -24.31
CA GLY A 43 48.84 4.60 -24.61
C GLY A 43 49.35 3.79 -23.40
N ARG A 44 48.82 4.03 -22.18
CA ARG A 44 49.20 3.28 -20.98
C ARG A 44 48.43 1.96 -20.85
N ARG A 45 48.82 0.94 -21.62
CA ARG A 45 48.13 -0.37 -21.67
C ARG A 45 48.16 -1.17 -20.36
N GLU A 46 49.21 -1.04 -19.56
CA GLU A 46 49.33 -1.80 -18.28
C GLU A 46 48.35 -1.29 -17.20
N ALA A 47 48.02 0.00 -17.21
CA ALA A 47 47.04 0.57 -16.29
C ALA A 47 45.60 0.14 -16.62
N ALA A 48 45.35 -0.31 -17.85
CA ALA A 48 44.00 -0.66 -18.29
C ALA A 48 43.47 -1.94 -17.58
N GLY A 49 44.34 -2.89 -17.24
CA GLY A 49 43.91 -4.20 -16.70
C GLY A 49 43.22 -4.13 -15.33
N TRP A 50 43.78 -3.41 -14.36
CA TRP A 50 43.17 -3.28 -13.03
C TRP A 50 41.95 -2.36 -13.01
N LEU A 51 41.90 -1.37 -13.91
CA LEU A 51 40.74 -0.49 -14.06
C LEU A 51 39.50 -1.25 -14.58
N TRP A 52 39.69 -2.25 -15.47
CA TRP A 52 38.59 -3.13 -15.91
C TRP A 52 37.95 -3.89 -14.74
N TRP A 53 38.77 -4.41 -13.81
CA TRP A 53 38.26 -5.08 -12.62
C TRP A 53 37.47 -4.14 -11.70
N LEU A 54 37.93 -2.91 -11.50
CA LEU A 54 37.20 -1.92 -10.71
C LEU A 54 35.89 -1.49 -11.34
N ALA A 55 35.87 -1.29 -12.67
CA ALA A 55 34.65 -1.00 -13.40
C ALA A 55 33.65 -2.17 -13.33
N ALA A 56 34.12 -3.40 -13.55
CA ALA A 56 33.30 -4.60 -13.44
C ALA A 56 32.72 -4.76 -12.02
N LEU A 57 33.54 -4.56 -10.98
CA LEU A 57 33.09 -4.61 -9.58
C LEU A 57 32.07 -3.50 -9.28
N GLY A 58 32.32 -2.29 -9.80
CA GLY A 58 31.43 -1.14 -9.66
C GLY A 58 30.04 -1.34 -10.26
N VAL A 59 29.91 -2.18 -11.29
CA VAL A 59 28.62 -2.58 -11.88
C VAL A 59 28.04 -3.82 -11.22
N LEU A 60 28.86 -4.83 -10.92
CA LEU A 60 28.41 -6.11 -10.37
C LEU A 60 27.81 -5.97 -8.96
N VAL A 61 28.42 -5.17 -8.09
CA VAL A 61 27.95 -4.97 -6.71
C VAL A 61 26.53 -4.38 -6.67
N PRO A 62 26.23 -3.24 -7.33
CA PRO A 62 24.86 -2.71 -7.34
C PRO A 62 23.88 -3.65 -8.07
N ALA A 63 24.28 -4.32 -9.15
CA ALA A 63 23.42 -5.29 -9.84
C ALA A 63 23.03 -6.45 -8.92
N LEU A 64 23.99 -7.03 -8.20
CA LEU A 64 23.75 -8.10 -7.22
C LEU A 64 22.90 -7.63 -6.04
N SER A 65 23.11 -6.39 -5.58
CA SER A 65 22.30 -5.77 -4.53
C SER A 65 20.85 -5.58 -4.97
N SER A 66 20.63 -5.03 -6.17
CA SER A 66 19.30 -4.85 -6.76
C SER A 66 18.59 -6.19 -6.96
N TRP A 67 19.29 -7.21 -7.47
CA TRP A 67 18.74 -8.55 -7.63
C TRP A 67 18.34 -9.18 -6.29
N ARG A 68 19.19 -9.09 -5.26
CA ARG A 68 18.86 -9.57 -3.91
C ARG A 68 17.64 -8.86 -3.32
N SER A 69 17.55 -7.54 -3.50
CA SER A 69 16.38 -6.76 -3.08
C SER A 69 15.11 -7.22 -3.80
N ALA A 70 15.17 -7.39 -5.12
CA ALA A 70 14.03 -7.86 -5.91
C ALA A 70 13.58 -9.26 -5.50
N MET A 71 14.53 -10.18 -5.26
CA MET A 71 14.23 -11.53 -4.77
C MET A 71 13.60 -11.52 -3.38
N ARG A 72 14.09 -10.66 -2.46
CA ARG A 72 13.51 -10.48 -1.12
C ARG A 72 12.07 -9.99 -1.21
N ILE A 73 11.82 -8.90 -1.95
CA ILE A 73 10.49 -8.34 -2.17
C ILE A 73 9.55 -9.41 -2.74
N ARG A 74 9.99 -10.13 -3.78
CA ARG A 74 9.20 -11.23 -4.37
C ARG A 74 8.86 -12.31 -3.37
N SER A 75 9.81 -12.70 -2.50
CA SER A 75 9.58 -13.73 -1.49
C SER A 75 8.54 -13.30 -0.44
N HIS A 76 8.59 -12.04 0.01
CA HIS A 76 7.60 -11.48 0.92
C HIS A 76 6.22 -11.35 0.26
N GLN A 77 6.18 -10.91 -1.00
CA GLN A 77 4.93 -10.83 -1.76
C GLN A 77 4.26 -12.21 -1.90
N LEU A 78 5.04 -13.27 -2.18
CA LEU A 78 4.52 -14.64 -2.20
C LEU A 78 3.96 -15.08 -0.84
N GLN A 79 4.62 -14.73 0.26
CA GLN A 79 4.12 -15.04 1.60
C GLN A 79 2.80 -14.29 1.90
N ARG A 80 2.66 -13.07 1.41
CA ARG A 80 1.46 -12.24 1.59
C ARG A 80 0.30 -12.72 0.75
N ASN A 81 0.56 -13.14 -0.50
CA ASN A 81 -0.44 -13.81 -1.33
C ASN A 81 -0.94 -15.09 -0.64
N ARG A 82 -0.04 -15.92 -0.10
CA ARG A 82 -0.44 -17.12 0.67
C ARG A 82 -1.30 -16.78 1.89
N ARG A 83 -0.94 -15.74 2.64
CA ARG A 83 -1.74 -15.25 3.78
C ARG A 83 -3.12 -14.77 3.33
N ALA A 84 -3.18 -14.00 2.24
CA ALA A 84 -4.42 -13.49 1.70
C ALA A 84 -5.34 -14.61 1.19
N SER A 85 -4.79 -15.63 0.53
CA SER A 85 -5.54 -16.83 0.14
C SER A 85 -6.06 -17.58 1.36
N ALA A 86 -5.26 -17.75 2.41
CA ALA A 86 -5.71 -18.38 3.65
C ALA A 86 -6.85 -17.60 4.33
N ILE A 87 -6.75 -16.26 4.37
CA ILE A 87 -7.82 -15.37 4.85
C ILE A 87 -9.10 -15.61 4.05
N ARG A 88 -9.02 -15.63 2.72
CA ARG A 88 -10.17 -15.94 1.85
C ARG A 88 -10.78 -17.31 2.19
N ASP A 89 -9.95 -18.35 2.25
CA ASP A 89 -10.43 -19.71 2.46
C ASP A 89 -11.08 -19.87 3.86
N GLU A 90 -10.62 -19.11 4.85
CA GLU A 90 -11.25 -19.03 6.18
C GLU A 90 -12.61 -18.34 6.12
N VAL A 91 -12.74 -17.16 5.50
CA VAL A 91 -14.03 -16.45 5.42
C VAL A 91 -15.06 -17.17 4.57
N LEU A 92 -14.65 -17.79 3.45
CA LEU A 92 -15.54 -18.60 2.61
C LEU A 92 -16.04 -19.85 3.34
N ALA A 93 -15.25 -20.36 4.29
CA ALA A 93 -15.68 -21.46 5.16
C ALA A 93 -16.52 -20.99 6.36
N GLY A 94 -16.93 -19.72 6.41
CA GLY A 94 -17.68 -19.12 7.52
C GLY A 94 -16.88 -18.99 8.80
N ARG A 95 -15.55 -19.04 8.73
CA ARG A 95 -14.66 -18.85 9.89
C ARG A 95 -14.15 -17.41 9.92
N ASN A 96 -13.96 -16.88 11.13
CA ASN A 96 -13.30 -15.60 11.30
C ASN A 96 -11.77 -15.76 11.25
N PRO A 97 -11.07 -14.96 10.42
CA PRO A 97 -9.62 -15.03 10.36
C PRO A 97 -8.96 -14.64 11.68
N ALA A 98 -7.90 -15.36 12.04
CA ALA A 98 -7.20 -15.16 13.31
C ALA A 98 -6.58 -13.75 13.46
N ARG A 99 -6.32 -13.06 12.34
CA ARG A 99 -5.78 -11.70 12.31
C ARG A 99 -6.74 -10.77 11.57
N PRO A 100 -6.93 -9.53 12.05
CA PRO A 100 -7.72 -8.55 11.31
C PRO A 100 -7.02 -8.24 9.98
N TYR A 101 -7.81 -7.92 8.97
CA TYR A 101 -7.32 -7.52 7.66
C TYR A 101 -8.19 -6.41 7.07
N PHE A 102 -7.64 -5.72 6.07
CA PHE A 102 -8.34 -4.73 5.26
C PHE A 102 -8.43 -5.25 3.83
N VAL A 103 -9.47 -4.84 3.12
CA VAL A 103 -9.66 -5.16 1.71
C VAL A 103 -9.37 -3.92 0.87
N TYR A 104 -8.64 -4.09 -0.23
CA TYR A 104 -8.50 -3.09 -1.27
C TYR A 104 -9.27 -3.55 -2.51
N LEU A 105 -10.36 -2.83 -2.82
CA LEU A 105 -11.13 -2.97 -4.04
C LEU A 105 -10.39 -2.18 -5.13
N ARG A 106 -9.53 -2.90 -5.86
CA ARG A 106 -8.66 -2.37 -6.90
C ARG A 106 -9.46 -2.29 -8.21
N PRO A 107 -9.67 -1.10 -8.80
CA PRO A 107 -10.17 -1.04 -10.17
C PRO A 107 -9.18 -1.71 -11.12
N PHE A 108 -9.65 -2.61 -11.97
CA PHE A 108 -8.83 -3.34 -12.95
C PHE A 108 -7.93 -2.43 -13.81
N ALA A 109 -8.41 -1.21 -14.09
CA ALA A 109 -7.73 -0.27 -14.96
C ALA A 109 -6.89 0.78 -14.20
N ILE A 110 -6.40 0.54 -12.97
CA ILE A 110 -5.70 1.57 -12.16
C ILE A 110 -4.16 1.50 -12.12
N ASP A 111 -3.50 1.22 -13.25
CA ASP A 111 -2.03 1.35 -13.29
C ASP A 111 -1.56 2.80 -13.07
N GLY A 112 -0.50 2.96 -12.28
CA GLY A 112 0.18 4.24 -12.06
C GLY A 112 -0.54 5.23 -11.15
N ALA A 113 -1.62 4.84 -10.45
CA ALA A 113 -2.16 5.67 -9.37
C ALA A 113 -1.14 5.79 -8.24
N PHE A 114 -1.06 6.99 -7.66
CA PHE A 114 -0.04 7.36 -6.69
C PHE A 114 -0.71 7.97 -5.47
N VAL A 115 -0.25 7.59 -4.28
CA VAL A 115 -0.46 8.35 -3.05
C VAL A 115 0.86 8.36 -2.31
N GLU A 116 1.35 9.54 -1.92
CA GLU A 116 2.62 9.60 -1.21
C GLU A 116 2.45 9.10 0.22
N ALA A 117 2.98 7.91 0.50
CA ALA A 117 3.03 7.38 1.84
C ALA A 117 3.92 8.23 2.77
N PRO A 118 3.56 8.39 4.05
CA PRO A 118 4.39 9.09 5.02
C PRO A 118 5.66 8.29 5.33
N ARG A 119 6.77 8.62 4.66
CA ARG A 119 8.06 7.93 4.82
C ARG A 119 8.66 8.02 6.22
N GLY A 120 8.36 9.10 6.94
CA GLY A 120 8.89 9.33 8.29
C GLY A 120 8.43 8.32 9.34
N ASP A 121 7.41 7.53 9.00
CA ASP A 121 6.76 6.57 9.89
C ASP A 121 6.82 5.12 9.36
N ALA A 122 7.56 4.80 8.31
CA ALA A 122 7.72 3.40 7.91
C ALA A 122 8.47 2.63 9.02
N ASP A 123 7.90 1.53 9.54
CA ASP A 123 8.60 0.68 10.52
C ASP A 123 9.83 0.04 9.83
N GLU A 124 10.94 -0.18 10.54
CA GLU A 124 12.07 -0.97 10.03
C GLU A 124 11.59 -2.33 9.49
N ARG A 125 10.62 -2.95 10.18
CA ARG A 125 9.98 -4.21 9.74
C ARG A 125 9.28 -4.07 8.39
N TYR A 126 8.64 -2.93 8.15
CA TYR A 126 8.03 -2.65 6.86
C TYR A 126 9.10 -2.56 5.77
N VAL A 127 10.17 -1.81 6.01
CA VAL A 127 11.22 -1.64 4.99
C VAL A 127 11.89 -2.98 4.67
N GLU A 128 12.04 -3.86 5.67
CA GLU A 128 12.50 -5.23 5.45
C GLU A 128 11.55 -6.04 4.54
N GLU A 129 10.24 -5.96 4.79
CA GLU A 129 9.23 -6.77 4.08
C GLU A 129 8.90 -6.23 2.68
N TYR A 130 8.91 -4.91 2.48
CA TYR A 130 8.44 -4.24 1.27
C TYR A 130 9.55 -3.54 0.47
N GLY A 131 10.78 -3.51 1.01
CA GLY A 131 11.87 -2.70 0.47
C GLY A 131 11.80 -1.24 0.90
N LEU A 132 12.85 -0.49 0.56
CA LEU A 132 12.92 0.94 0.85
C LEU A 132 11.73 1.65 0.21
N PRO A 133 11.04 2.50 0.99
CA PRO A 133 10.08 3.41 0.42
C PRO A 133 10.76 4.24 -0.67
N THR A 134 10.49 3.93 -1.95
CA THR A 134 11.01 4.77 -3.02
C THR A 134 10.32 6.12 -2.92
N ALA A 135 10.81 7.11 -3.67
CA ALA A 135 10.13 8.40 -3.68
C ALA A 135 8.67 8.31 -4.19
N HIS A 136 8.31 7.18 -4.77
CA HIS A 136 7.17 7.01 -5.63
C HIS A 136 6.57 5.61 -5.48
N HIS A 137 5.78 5.41 -4.43
CA HIS A 137 4.97 4.21 -4.28
C HIS A 137 3.75 4.25 -5.17
N ASP A 138 3.48 3.16 -5.88
CA ASP A 138 2.12 2.94 -6.34
C ASP A 138 1.14 3.05 -5.15
N LEU A 139 -0.10 3.36 -5.49
CA LEU A 139 -1.18 3.51 -4.54
C LEU A 139 -1.28 2.28 -3.62
N GLU A 140 -1.09 1.09 -4.17
CA GLU A 140 -1.25 -0.17 -3.44
C GLU A 140 -0.20 -0.34 -2.34
N THR A 141 1.07 -0.10 -2.64
CA THR A 141 2.16 -0.10 -1.65
C THR A 141 1.92 0.97 -0.59
N ALA A 142 1.42 2.14 -0.98
CA ALA A 142 1.10 3.22 -0.03
C ALA A 142 -0.04 2.85 0.93
N LEU A 143 -1.05 2.12 0.46
CA LEU A 143 -2.11 1.58 1.32
C LEU A 143 -1.58 0.46 2.21
N ALA A 144 -0.73 -0.41 1.68
CA ALA A 144 -0.11 -1.46 2.48
C ALA A 144 0.74 -0.88 3.62
N LEU A 145 1.53 0.18 3.33
CA LEU A 145 2.26 0.98 4.32
C LEU A 145 1.37 1.47 5.45
N LEU A 146 0.25 2.06 5.08
CA LEU A 146 -0.68 2.68 6.00
C LEU A 146 -1.31 1.64 6.93
N VAL A 147 -1.62 0.46 6.41
CA VAL A 147 -2.30 -0.62 7.15
C VAL A 147 -1.34 -1.52 7.92
N TYR A 148 -0.08 -1.64 7.51
CA TYR A 148 0.89 -2.62 8.01
C TYR A 148 1.01 -2.67 9.54
N ARG A 149 0.94 -1.51 10.20
CA ARG A 149 1.02 -1.40 11.67
C ARG A 149 -0.20 -1.98 12.40
N HIS A 150 -1.29 -2.20 11.68
CA HIS A 150 -2.60 -2.55 12.22
C HIS A 150 -3.07 -3.95 11.77
N SER A 151 -2.78 -4.34 10.52
CA SER A 151 -3.38 -5.48 9.84
C SER A 151 -2.62 -5.94 8.60
N ASP A 152 -3.07 -7.06 8.02
CA ASP A 152 -2.78 -7.40 6.62
C ASP A 152 -3.70 -6.62 5.65
N LEU A 153 -3.20 -6.32 4.44
CA LEU A 153 -3.99 -5.76 3.33
C LEU A 153 -4.19 -6.85 2.28
N VAL A 154 -5.44 -7.10 1.89
CA VAL A 154 -5.85 -8.11 0.90
C VAL A 154 -6.45 -7.41 -0.31
N ALA A 155 -6.09 -7.84 -1.51
CA ALA A 155 -6.70 -7.38 -2.76
C ALA A 155 -7.11 -8.57 -3.62
N LEU A 156 -8.20 -8.43 -4.38
CA LEU A 156 -8.57 -9.41 -5.41
C LEU A 156 -8.00 -8.94 -6.74
N SER A 157 -7.40 -9.87 -7.48
CA SER A 157 -6.86 -9.61 -8.82
C SER A 157 -6.74 -10.94 -9.57
N ASP A 158 -6.96 -10.92 -10.88
CA ASP A 158 -6.69 -12.06 -11.76
C ASP A 158 -5.18 -12.27 -11.94
N GLU A 159 -4.42 -11.17 -11.95
CA GLU A 159 -2.96 -11.18 -12.00
C GLU A 159 -2.33 -10.98 -10.62
N ALA A 160 -1.24 -11.70 -10.35
CA ALA A 160 -0.39 -11.39 -9.19
C ALA A 160 0.35 -10.07 -9.48
N GLY A 161 0.02 -9.02 -8.75
CA GLY A 161 0.72 -7.74 -8.89
C GLY A 161 2.11 -7.72 -8.25
N GLU A 162 2.73 -6.54 -8.26
CA GLU A 162 4.05 -6.31 -7.69
C GLU A 162 4.00 -6.27 -6.14
N ALA A 163 4.97 -5.61 -5.50
CA ALA A 163 4.93 -5.37 -4.06
C ALA A 163 3.69 -4.53 -3.72
N GLY A 164 2.81 -5.01 -2.84
CA GLY A 164 1.52 -4.31 -2.71
C GLY A 164 0.65 -4.79 -1.56
N ALA A 165 -0.58 -5.20 -1.83
CA ALA A 165 -1.43 -6.00 -0.95
C ALA A 165 -1.08 -7.49 -1.12
N GLY A 166 -1.59 -8.37 -0.27
CA GLY A 166 -1.60 -9.80 -0.56
C GLY A 166 -2.71 -10.10 -1.57
N TYR A 167 -2.37 -10.70 -2.70
CA TYR A 167 -3.33 -10.98 -3.76
C TYR A 167 -4.04 -12.31 -3.55
N VAL A 168 -5.35 -12.25 -3.71
CA VAL A 168 -6.25 -13.38 -3.87
C VAL A 168 -6.57 -13.49 -5.36
N HIS A 169 -6.24 -14.64 -5.95
CA HIS A 169 -6.67 -14.93 -7.31
C HIS A 169 -8.18 -15.15 -7.33
N SER A 170 -8.89 -14.38 -8.14
CA SER A 170 -10.32 -14.52 -8.34
C SER A 170 -10.67 -14.39 -9.82
N THR A 171 -11.79 -15.00 -10.20
CA THR A 171 -12.28 -15.01 -11.60
C THR A 171 -13.57 -14.20 -11.69
N GLU A 172 -13.92 -13.71 -12.88
CA GLU A 172 -15.20 -13.02 -13.10
C GLU A 172 -16.44 -13.82 -12.66
N ARG A 173 -16.33 -15.15 -12.52
CA ARG A 173 -17.46 -15.97 -12.07
C ARG A 173 -17.67 -15.97 -10.56
N CYS A 174 -16.60 -15.81 -9.78
CA CYS A 174 -16.65 -15.91 -8.31
C CYS A 174 -16.26 -14.61 -7.60
N TRP A 175 -15.91 -13.56 -8.35
CA TRP A 175 -15.37 -12.34 -7.75
C TRP A 175 -16.34 -11.66 -6.79
N GLU A 176 -17.64 -11.69 -7.06
CA GLU A 176 -18.64 -11.02 -6.22
C GLU A 176 -18.80 -11.71 -4.88
N ASP A 177 -18.91 -13.04 -4.89
CA ASP A 177 -19.00 -13.85 -3.68
C ASP A 177 -17.72 -13.68 -2.84
N ASP A 178 -16.55 -13.69 -3.50
CA ASP A 178 -15.27 -13.47 -2.84
C ASP A 178 -15.16 -12.06 -2.25
N VAL A 179 -15.53 -11.02 -3.01
CA VAL A 179 -15.53 -9.61 -2.53
C VAL A 179 -16.48 -9.46 -1.37
N ALA A 180 -17.70 -9.99 -1.47
CA ALA A 180 -18.69 -9.86 -0.43
C ALA A 180 -18.24 -10.56 0.87
N ALA A 181 -17.77 -11.80 0.78
CA ALA A 181 -17.26 -12.54 1.92
C ALA A 181 -16.06 -11.83 2.57
N LEU A 182 -15.09 -11.39 1.76
CA LEU A 182 -13.92 -10.67 2.28
C LEU A 182 -14.31 -9.34 2.92
N CYS A 183 -15.21 -8.56 2.31
CA CYS A 183 -15.63 -7.26 2.81
C CYS A 183 -16.47 -7.37 4.07
N GLU A 184 -17.34 -8.37 4.18
CA GLU A 184 -18.17 -8.61 5.37
C GLU A 184 -17.29 -8.74 6.63
N HIS A 185 -16.23 -9.55 6.54
CA HIS A 185 -15.30 -9.81 7.63
C HIS A 185 -14.07 -8.88 7.63
N ALA A 186 -13.98 -7.87 6.77
CA ALA A 186 -12.87 -6.92 6.80
C ALA A 186 -13.03 -5.89 7.92
N GLY A 187 -11.90 -5.51 8.54
CA GLY A 187 -11.85 -4.37 9.47
C GLY A 187 -12.08 -3.04 8.76
N GLY A 188 -11.64 -2.91 7.51
CA GLY A 188 -11.95 -1.78 6.65
C GLY A 188 -11.75 -2.08 5.18
N ILE A 189 -12.33 -1.23 4.33
CA ILE A 189 -12.37 -1.39 2.87
C ILE A 189 -11.78 -0.12 2.25
N PHE A 190 -10.79 -0.27 1.38
CA PHE A 190 -10.29 0.82 0.54
C PHE A 190 -10.86 0.68 -0.86
N ILE A 191 -11.29 1.79 -1.45
CA ILE A 191 -11.80 1.84 -2.82
C ILE A 191 -11.31 3.11 -3.51
N VAL A 192 -11.06 3.04 -4.81
CA VAL A 192 -10.87 4.23 -5.66
C VAL A 192 -12.12 4.41 -6.51
N PRO A 193 -13.04 5.33 -6.14
CA PRO A 193 -14.35 5.46 -6.77
C PRO A 193 -14.28 6.19 -8.12
N PHE A 194 -13.62 5.59 -9.12
CA PHE A 194 -13.61 6.08 -10.49
C PHE A 194 -14.85 5.62 -11.27
N ASP A 195 -15.15 6.31 -12.37
CA ASP A 195 -16.28 6.03 -13.25
C ASP A 195 -16.01 4.81 -14.16
N TYR A 196 -15.98 3.62 -13.54
CA TYR A 196 -15.91 2.33 -14.21
C TYR A 196 -17.07 1.44 -13.76
N ASP A 197 -17.52 0.54 -14.64
CA ASP A 197 -18.67 -0.31 -14.33
C ASP A 197 -18.38 -1.33 -13.21
N GLY A 198 -17.17 -1.90 -13.17
CA GLY A 198 -16.74 -2.75 -12.06
C GLY A 198 -16.78 -2.01 -10.72
N THR A 199 -16.23 -0.79 -10.68
CA THR A 199 -16.27 0.07 -9.49
C THR A 199 -17.69 0.48 -9.11
N ALA A 200 -18.60 0.68 -10.08
CA ALA A 200 -19.99 0.97 -9.78
C ALA A 200 -20.68 -0.18 -9.04
N ARG A 201 -20.35 -1.42 -9.40
CA ARG A 201 -20.85 -2.62 -8.71
C ARG A 201 -20.27 -2.74 -7.30
N GLU A 202 -18.99 -2.49 -7.13
CA GLU A 202 -18.35 -2.42 -5.81
C GLU A 202 -18.98 -1.36 -4.89
N VAL A 203 -19.25 -0.16 -5.42
CA VAL A 203 -19.94 0.92 -4.69
C VAL A 203 -21.38 0.53 -4.33
N ALA A 204 -22.10 -0.15 -5.23
CA ALA A 204 -23.44 -0.66 -4.95
C ALA A 204 -23.43 -1.68 -3.81
N MET A 205 -22.50 -2.64 -3.82
CA MET A 205 -22.33 -3.63 -2.74
C MET A 205 -22.04 -2.96 -1.39
N ILE A 206 -21.14 -1.96 -1.35
CA ILE A 206 -20.90 -1.17 -0.13
C ILE A 206 -22.20 -0.51 0.37
N GLY A 207 -23.03 -0.03 -0.56
CA GLY A 207 -24.39 0.46 -0.34
C GLY A 207 -25.29 -0.54 0.35
N GLU A 208 -25.51 -1.67 -0.33
CA GLU A 208 -26.47 -2.73 -0.01
C GLU A 208 -26.15 -3.44 1.32
N HIS A 209 -24.86 -3.68 1.59
CA HIS A 209 -24.42 -4.36 2.81
C HIS A 209 -24.16 -3.42 3.99
N GLY A 210 -24.34 -2.11 3.84
CA GLY A 210 -24.15 -1.16 4.93
C GLY A 210 -22.68 -0.98 5.37
N TRP A 211 -21.73 -1.22 4.47
CA TRP A 211 -20.29 -1.17 4.80
C TRP A 211 -19.68 0.23 4.81
N GLN A 212 -20.44 1.29 4.53
CA GLN A 212 -19.93 2.66 4.40
C GLN A 212 -19.12 3.10 5.64
N SER A 213 -19.55 2.69 6.83
CA SER A 213 -18.90 3.03 8.11
C SER A 213 -17.48 2.48 8.29
N LYS A 214 -17.05 1.52 7.46
CA LYS A 214 -15.69 0.97 7.43
C LYS A 214 -14.97 1.17 6.09
N THR A 215 -15.58 1.90 5.16
CA THR A 215 -15.01 2.14 3.83
C THR A 215 -14.28 3.49 3.76
N PHE A 216 -13.15 3.47 3.07
CA PHE A 216 -12.28 4.59 2.78
C PHE A 216 -12.19 4.79 1.26
N ALA A 217 -12.70 5.90 0.76
CA ALA A 217 -12.48 6.34 -0.62
C ALA A 217 -11.10 6.99 -0.74
N VAL A 218 -10.28 6.52 -1.66
CA VAL A 218 -8.90 6.97 -1.84
C VAL A 218 -8.80 7.80 -3.11
N MET A 219 -8.38 9.07 -2.96
CA MET A 219 -8.13 10.00 -4.05
C MET A 219 -6.65 9.95 -4.43
N PRO A 220 -6.29 9.48 -5.65
CA PRO A 220 -4.91 9.50 -6.09
C PRO A 220 -4.38 10.93 -6.21
N ALA A 221 -3.12 11.11 -5.83
CA ALA A 221 -2.38 12.33 -6.04
C ALA A 221 -1.87 12.40 -7.50
N ARG A 222 -1.53 13.62 -7.94
CA ARG A 222 -0.88 13.82 -9.23
C ARG A 222 0.50 13.15 -9.20
N PRO A 223 0.86 12.34 -10.22
CA PRO A 223 2.17 11.74 -10.25
C PRO A 223 3.23 12.83 -10.40
N PRO A 224 4.38 12.71 -9.72
CA PRO A 224 5.49 13.63 -9.90
C PRO A 224 6.02 13.56 -11.33
N LEU A 225 6.57 14.68 -11.82
CA LEU A 225 7.04 14.82 -13.20
C LEU A 225 8.01 13.70 -13.62
N ALA A 226 8.81 13.19 -12.69
CA ALA A 226 9.79 12.13 -12.93
C ALA A 226 9.18 10.78 -13.35
N ILE A 227 7.89 10.50 -13.05
CA ILE A 227 7.20 9.26 -13.41
C ILE A 227 5.94 9.53 -14.25
N ALA A 228 5.87 10.70 -14.88
CA ALA A 228 4.74 11.10 -15.70
C ALA A 228 4.66 10.35 -17.05
N THR A 229 5.30 9.18 -17.19
CA THR A 229 5.24 8.34 -18.41
C THR A 229 3.82 7.87 -18.70
N VAL A 230 2.99 7.69 -17.67
CA VAL A 230 1.55 7.42 -17.80
C VAL A 230 0.77 8.68 -17.43
N ARG A 231 0.45 9.50 -18.44
CA ARG A 231 -0.39 10.70 -18.27
C ARG A 231 -1.86 10.30 -18.11
N ARG A 232 -2.26 9.85 -16.93
CA ARG A 232 -3.67 9.71 -16.56
C ARG A 232 -4.18 11.00 -15.91
N ASP A 233 -5.33 11.46 -16.37
CA ASP A 233 -6.02 12.61 -15.79
C ASP A 233 -6.88 12.17 -14.61
N PHE A 234 -6.23 11.97 -13.46
CA PHE A 234 -6.92 11.56 -12.23
C PHE A 234 -7.97 12.57 -11.77
N ARG A 235 -7.82 13.86 -12.11
CA ARG A 235 -8.86 14.87 -11.84
C ARG A 235 -10.12 14.53 -12.60
N ARG A 236 -10.02 14.31 -13.92
CA ARG A 236 -11.19 13.93 -14.74
C ARG A 236 -11.86 12.66 -14.23
N LEU A 237 -11.08 11.61 -13.93
CA LEU A 237 -11.60 10.34 -13.44
C LEU A 237 -12.30 10.47 -12.09
N TRP A 238 -11.71 11.24 -11.16
CA TRP A 238 -12.29 11.50 -9.84
C TRP A 238 -13.59 12.29 -9.91
N GLU A 239 -13.63 13.35 -10.72
CA GLU A 239 -14.81 14.20 -10.87
C GLU A 239 -15.97 13.46 -11.57
N ALA A 240 -15.66 12.56 -12.52
CA ALA A 240 -16.64 11.63 -13.09
C ALA A 240 -17.20 10.68 -12.02
N GLY A 241 -16.33 10.08 -11.21
CA GLY A 241 -16.74 9.24 -10.07
C GLY A 241 -17.61 9.98 -9.06
N ARG A 242 -17.25 11.22 -8.69
CA ARG A 242 -18.08 12.07 -7.81
C ARG A 242 -19.46 12.32 -8.38
N THR A 243 -19.57 12.51 -9.70
CA THR A 243 -20.84 12.70 -10.39
C THR A 243 -21.69 11.43 -10.39
N ARG A 244 -21.05 10.26 -10.62
CA ARG A 244 -21.73 8.96 -10.64
C ARG A 244 -22.16 8.47 -9.25
N TYR A 245 -21.41 8.81 -8.20
CA TYR A 245 -21.61 8.31 -6.85
C TYR A 245 -21.92 9.42 -5.83
N PRO A 246 -23.03 10.17 -5.98
CA PRO A 246 -23.34 11.30 -5.10
C PRO A 246 -23.54 10.89 -3.64
N ALA A 247 -23.98 9.65 -3.38
CA ALA A 247 -24.16 9.10 -2.04
C ALA A 247 -22.87 9.01 -1.23
N LEU A 248 -21.71 8.92 -1.88
CA LEU A 248 -20.41 8.85 -1.21
C LEU A 248 -19.91 10.22 -0.73
N GLN A 249 -20.54 11.33 -1.15
CA GLN A 249 -20.18 12.70 -0.77
C GLN A 249 -18.68 13.00 -1.00
N LEU A 250 -18.13 12.53 -2.13
CA LEU A 250 -16.69 12.69 -2.43
C LEU A 250 -16.31 14.18 -2.50
N PRO A 251 -15.18 14.61 -1.91
CA PRO A 251 -14.74 15.99 -2.02
C PRO A 251 -14.28 16.34 -3.44
N PRO A 252 -14.14 17.64 -3.77
CA PRO A 252 -13.44 18.07 -4.98
C PRO A 252 -12.02 17.52 -5.07
N TYR A 253 -11.58 17.23 -6.31
CA TYR A 253 -10.25 16.70 -6.56
C TYR A 253 -9.15 17.62 -6.01
N ASP A 254 -8.22 17.02 -5.28
CA ASP A 254 -7.04 17.62 -4.70
C ASP A 254 -5.79 17.00 -5.35
N ALA A 255 -4.88 17.83 -5.86
CA ALA A 255 -3.71 17.34 -6.58
C ALA A 255 -2.71 16.60 -5.68
N ASP A 256 -2.76 16.83 -4.36
CA ASP A 256 -1.98 16.10 -3.37
C ASP A 256 -2.66 14.80 -2.91
N GLY A 257 -3.86 14.52 -3.42
CA GLY A 257 -4.69 13.40 -2.99
C GLY A 257 -5.22 13.55 -1.57
N CYS A 258 -6.06 12.60 -1.17
CA CYS A 258 -6.57 12.46 0.19
C CYS A 258 -7.19 11.05 0.39
N ILE A 259 -7.51 10.73 1.64
CA ILE A 259 -8.37 9.59 1.98
C ILE A 259 -9.62 10.12 2.65
N LEU A 260 -10.79 9.65 2.23
CA LEU A 260 -12.10 9.99 2.80
C LEU A 260 -12.68 8.76 3.48
N HIS A 261 -12.96 8.83 4.77
CA HIS A 261 -13.75 7.81 5.46
C HIS A 261 -15.25 8.09 5.27
N LEU A 262 -16.00 7.10 4.77
CA LEU A 262 -17.41 7.23 4.34
C LEU A 262 -18.44 7.04 5.48
N GLY A 263 -18.03 7.21 6.74
CA GLY A 263 -18.92 7.07 7.89
C GLY A 263 -20.09 8.06 7.90
N PRO A 264 -20.97 7.98 8.93
CA PRO A 264 -22.12 8.89 9.07
C PRO A 264 -21.75 10.37 8.99
N GLN A 265 -20.52 10.69 9.40
CA GLN A 265 -19.89 11.99 9.21
C GLN A 265 -18.62 11.78 8.37
N PRO A 266 -18.68 12.05 7.05
CA PRO A 266 -17.53 11.83 6.19
C PRO A 266 -16.33 12.66 6.65
N THR A 267 -15.18 12.00 6.82
CA THR A 267 -13.95 12.63 7.34
C THR A 267 -12.84 12.55 6.30
N VAL A 268 -12.26 13.70 5.93
CA VAL A 268 -11.18 13.79 4.93
C VAL A 268 -9.82 13.91 5.63
N TYR A 269 -8.91 13.00 5.32
CA TYR A 269 -7.53 13.00 5.79
C TYR A 269 -6.58 13.53 4.70
N ARG A 270 -5.96 14.69 4.93
CA ARG A 270 -5.07 15.38 3.97
C ARG A 270 -3.60 15.22 4.33
N GLY A 271 -3.25 14.03 4.83
CA GLY A 271 -1.90 13.67 5.27
C GLY A 271 -0.90 13.35 4.14
N PHE A 272 -1.36 13.33 2.90
CA PHE A 272 -0.65 12.79 1.73
C PHE A 272 -0.24 13.89 0.75
N GLY A 273 0.68 13.55 -0.17
CA GLY A 273 1.11 14.39 -1.28
C GLY A 273 2.38 15.20 -1.00
N ALA A 274 3.20 15.36 -2.06
CA ALA A 274 4.52 15.96 -1.96
C ALA A 274 4.45 17.48 -1.76
N HIS A 275 3.43 18.15 -2.30
CA HIS A 275 3.36 19.60 -2.26
C HIS A 275 2.92 20.13 -0.88
N ARG A 276 2.18 19.35 -0.09
CA ARG A 276 1.81 19.70 1.30
C ARG A 276 2.99 19.73 2.27
N ALA A 277 4.12 19.13 1.91
CA ALA A 277 5.28 19.04 2.80
C ALA A 277 5.90 20.41 3.13
N LEU A 278 5.76 21.39 2.23
CA LEU A 278 6.32 22.73 2.40
C LEU A 278 5.34 23.64 3.14
N GLY A 279 5.23 23.47 4.47
CA GLY A 279 4.55 24.42 5.36
C GLY A 279 3.32 23.90 6.12
N GLN A 280 2.81 22.70 5.80
CA GLN A 280 1.65 22.11 6.50
C GLN A 280 2.00 20.94 7.42
N GLY A 281 3.27 20.81 7.83
CA GLY A 281 3.77 19.63 8.56
C GLY A 281 2.93 19.23 9.79
N ARG A 282 2.50 20.18 10.61
CA ARG A 282 1.65 19.90 11.80
C ARG A 282 0.26 19.40 11.42
N ALA A 283 -0.40 20.04 10.44
CA ALA A 283 -1.72 19.63 9.98
C ALA A 283 -1.67 18.24 9.34
N ARG A 284 -0.66 18.00 8.50
CA ARG A 284 -0.36 16.70 7.91
C ARG A 284 -0.21 15.60 8.96
N GLN A 285 0.64 15.84 9.97
CA GLN A 285 0.89 14.86 11.03
C GLN A 285 -0.37 14.57 11.85
N ARG A 286 -1.17 15.60 12.13
CA ARG A 286 -2.46 15.43 12.81
C ARG A 286 -3.42 14.55 12.01
N ASP A 287 -3.55 14.79 10.70
CA ASP A 287 -4.43 14.02 9.83
C ASP A 287 -3.98 12.55 9.71
N LEU A 288 -2.67 12.31 9.58
CA LEU A 288 -2.11 10.95 9.58
C LEU A 288 -2.31 10.24 10.90
N ALA A 289 -2.12 10.94 12.03
CA ALA A 289 -2.37 10.37 13.35
C ALA A 289 -3.85 10.02 13.55
N ALA A 290 -4.77 10.89 13.10
CA ALA A 290 -6.20 10.64 13.16
C ALA A 290 -6.62 9.43 12.29
N LEU A 291 -6.05 9.33 11.09
CA LEU A 291 -6.27 8.18 10.20
C LEU A 291 -5.74 6.88 10.84
N GLY A 292 -4.50 6.88 11.33
CA GLY A 292 -3.92 5.71 12.01
C GLY A 292 -4.73 5.28 13.24
N ALA A 293 -5.24 6.23 14.02
CA ALA A 293 -6.13 5.93 15.15
C ALA A 293 -7.43 5.25 14.69
N ARG A 294 -8.03 5.73 13.60
CA ARG A 294 -9.24 5.12 13.02
C ARG A 294 -8.99 3.71 12.49
N LEU A 295 -7.87 3.47 11.81
CA LEU A 295 -7.48 2.14 11.33
C LEU A 295 -7.24 1.18 12.50
N ALA A 296 -6.58 1.64 13.56
CA ALA A 296 -6.36 0.85 14.78
C ALA A 296 -7.67 0.53 15.54
N GLU A 297 -8.66 1.42 15.50
CA GLU A 297 -9.99 1.18 16.05
C GLU A 297 -10.70 0.07 15.27
N LEU A 298 -10.76 0.19 13.94
CA LEU A 298 -11.40 -0.77 13.05
C LEU A 298 -10.76 -2.17 13.14
N ALA A 299 -9.42 -2.24 13.17
CA ALA A 299 -8.70 -3.49 13.33
C ALA A 299 -9.03 -4.21 14.65
N ARG A 300 -9.31 -3.47 15.74
CA ARG A 300 -9.69 -4.03 17.05
C ARG A 300 -11.16 -4.43 17.12
N GLY A 301 -12.06 -3.67 16.49
CA GLY A 301 -13.50 -3.93 16.53
C GLY A 301 -13.86 -5.28 15.88
N ASN A 302 -13.10 -5.69 14.88
CA ASN A 302 -13.39 -6.88 14.11
C ASN A 302 -13.05 -8.20 14.82
N GLY A 303 -12.12 -8.19 15.78
CA GLY A 303 -11.70 -9.40 16.50
C GLY A 303 -12.58 -9.79 17.70
N ARG A 304 -13.64 -9.02 18.02
CA ARG A 304 -14.43 -9.19 19.25
C ARG A 304 -15.79 -9.86 19.09
N ARG A 305 -16.24 -10.17 17.87
CA ARG A 305 -17.59 -10.74 17.66
C ARG A 305 -17.75 -12.20 18.14
N ASP A 306 -16.68 -12.94 18.36
CA ASP A 306 -16.78 -14.39 18.62
C ASP A 306 -16.80 -14.79 20.10
N GLY A 307 -16.68 -13.83 21.03
CA GLY A 307 -16.40 -14.15 22.43
C GLY A 307 -17.54 -13.95 23.42
N ASP A 308 -18.50 -13.06 23.15
CA ASP A 308 -19.46 -12.60 24.18
C ASP A 308 -20.89 -13.15 24.00
N ASP A 309 -21.22 -13.80 22.87
CA ASP A 309 -22.58 -14.29 22.61
C ASP A 309 -22.81 -15.77 23.00
N ASP A 310 -21.77 -16.51 23.44
CA ASP A 310 -21.93 -17.91 23.89
C ASP A 310 -22.41 -18.05 25.36
N ASN A 311 -22.81 -16.93 25.99
CA ASN A 311 -23.60 -16.97 27.22
C ASN A 311 -25.12 -16.93 26.96
N GLY A 312 -25.51 -17.19 25.70
CA GLY A 312 -26.86 -17.63 25.33
C GLY A 312 -27.25 -18.84 26.16
N THR A 313 -27.86 -18.56 27.31
CA THR A 313 -28.45 -19.54 28.21
C THR A 313 -29.34 -20.43 27.34
N PRO A 314 -29.14 -21.77 27.32
CA PRO A 314 -29.98 -22.64 26.52
C PRO A 314 -31.41 -22.44 27.01
N GLU A 315 -32.20 -21.74 26.21
CA GLU A 315 -33.58 -21.44 26.50
C GLU A 315 -34.28 -22.78 26.61
N ARG A 316 -34.59 -23.14 27.85
CA ARG A 316 -35.35 -24.33 28.24
C ARG A 316 -36.71 -24.23 27.57
N ASN A 317 -36.81 -24.73 26.34
CA ASN A 317 -38.07 -25.19 25.77
C ASN A 317 -38.48 -26.47 26.50
N ARG A 318 -39.02 -26.27 27.71
CA ARG A 318 -39.66 -27.29 28.53
C ARG A 318 -41.16 -27.24 28.24
N ALA A 319 -41.61 -28.28 27.56
CA ALA A 319 -42.95 -28.87 27.64
C ALA A 319 -44.16 -27.98 27.25
N VAL A 320 -44.64 -28.18 26.02
CA VAL A 320 -46.07 -28.36 25.77
C VAL A 320 -46.25 -29.67 25.01
N ARG A 321 -46.64 -30.72 25.73
CA ARG A 321 -47.41 -31.88 25.27
C ARG A 321 -47.84 -32.70 26.48
#